data_AF-A0A850G833-F1
#
_entry.id   AF-A0A850G833-F1
#
_cell.length_a   1.000
_cell.length_b   1.000
_cell.length_c   1.000
_cell.angle_alpha   90.00
_cell.angle_beta   90.00
_cell.angle_gamma   90.00
#
_symmetry.space_group_name_H-M   'P 1'
#
loop_
_entity.id
_entity.type
_entity.pdbx_description
1 polymer ?
#
loop_
_entity_poly.entity_id
_entity_poly.type
_entity_poly.pdbx_seq_one_letter_code
_entity_poly.pdbx_strand_id
1 'polypeptide(L)'
;MGTSADKPKGYIVSPWFDWVFFLFPPILALGLGWGISGTDFSDASFGWWGWEVTWAGLLIGIFIHAHLVLVFLRSHANREIFRLHKARFLLIPALLYLGMISSDHVLITASVVGTFWDVYHSGMQTFGFGRIYDAKAGNDPKAGRRLDWALNQLLYAGPIVAGATMIDHFEDFEEFESVGVLFFSEVPAWMEGNQAYFTWALIGGGAGFLIVYVHHYVQLARKGHAVSWQKVFLYTSTGAVSLYAWGFNSWGEAFFIMNFFHALQYFGIVWAMEKKTMLRGLRLEGTRGGKWLVLALFIALPLLYGTWVQYLDTQLHSLWAITLVVSLMHFWYDGFVWSVRKRQV
;
A
#
# COMPACT_ATOMS: atom_id res chain seq x y z
N MET A 1 38.18 -0.85 -23.90
CA MET A 1 37.69 0.12 -22.89
C MET A 1 36.23 0.41 -23.17
N GLY A 2 35.32 -0.30 -22.51
CA GLY A 2 33.90 0.02 -22.47
C GLY A 2 33.57 0.33 -21.02
N THR A 3 33.25 1.58 -20.73
CA THR A 3 32.91 2.05 -19.39
C THR A 3 31.68 1.28 -18.91
N SER A 4 31.85 0.49 -17.84
CA SER A 4 30.73 0.05 -17.03
C SER A 4 30.02 1.31 -16.54
N ALA A 5 28.88 1.65 -17.14
CA ALA A 5 28.03 2.72 -16.64
C ALA A 5 27.75 2.42 -15.17
N ASP A 6 28.35 3.25 -14.31
CA ASP A 6 28.41 3.07 -12.87
C ASP A 6 26.97 2.91 -12.36
N LYS A 7 26.60 1.72 -11.89
CA LYS A 7 25.26 1.52 -11.32
C LYS A 7 25.14 2.48 -10.14
N PRO A 8 24.09 3.32 -10.07
CA PRO A 8 23.99 4.32 -9.03
C PRO A 8 24.03 3.63 -7.66
N LYS A 9 25.12 3.90 -6.91
CA LYS A 9 25.38 3.28 -5.60
C LYS A 9 24.16 3.49 -4.70
N GLY A 10 23.59 2.40 -4.20
CA GLY A 10 22.51 2.44 -3.21
C GLY A 10 21.08 2.65 -3.70
N TYR A 11 20.81 3.04 -4.95
CA TYR A 11 19.43 3.33 -5.42
C TYR A 11 18.78 2.17 -6.18
N ILE A 12 17.47 1.97 -6.02
CA ILE A 12 16.67 0.90 -6.65
C ILE A 12 16.74 1.00 -8.16
N VAL A 13 16.35 2.15 -8.72
CA VAL A 13 16.32 2.43 -10.16
C VAL A 13 17.37 3.48 -10.53
N SER A 14 17.24 4.68 -9.97
CA SER A 14 18.17 5.80 -10.13
C SER A 14 17.91 6.83 -9.03
N PRO A 15 18.87 7.73 -8.71
CA PRO A 15 18.67 8.71 -7.66
C PRO A 15 17.39 9.53 -7.86
N TRP A 16 17.21 10.11 -9.05
CA TRP A 16 16.02 10.90 -9.35
C TRP A 16 14.73 10.08 -9.24
N PHE A 17 14.71 8.87 -9.81
CA PHE A 17 13.50 8.05 -9.83
C PHE A 17 13.08 7.63 -8.42
N ASP A 18 14.05 7.18 -7.63
CA ASP A 18 13.83 6.77 -6.24
C ASP A 18 13.37 7.93 -5.36
N TRP A 19 13.93 9.13 -5.55
CA TRP A 19 13.46 10.31 -4.82
C TRP A 19 12.02 10.65 -5.16
N VAL A 20 11.67 10.70 -6.45
CA VAL A 20 10.31 11.06 -6.90
C VAL A 20 9.28 10.01 -6.49
N PHE A 21 9.58 8.72 -6.64
CA PHE A 21 8.58 7.67 -6.52
C PHE A 21 8.68 6.83 -5.25
N PHE A 22 9.80 6.81 -4.53
CA PHE A 22 9.96 5.93 -3.37
C PHE A 22 10.23 6.69 -2.06
N LEU A 23 11.12 7.69 -2.07
CA LEU A 23 11.59 8.35 -0.85
C LEU A 23 10.76 9.58 -0.48
N PHE A 24 10.59 10.53 -1.39
CA PHE A 24 9.84 11.77 -1.15
C PHE A 24 8.31 11.64 -1.04
N PRO A 25 7.63 10.61 -1.60
CA PRO A 25 6.17 10.51 -1.56
C PRO A 25 5.50 10.74 -0.20
N PRO A 26 6.00 10.23 0.95
CA PRO A 26 5.35 10.51 2.24
C PRO A 26 5.31 12.01 2.56
N ILE A 27 6.40 12.74 2.31
CA ILE A 27 6.48 14.19 2.56
C ILE A 27 5.61 14.95 1.56
N LEU A 28 5.64 14.54 0.29
CA LEU A 28 4.78 15.12 -0.74
C LEU A 28 3.30 14.97 -0.38
N ALA A 29 2.88 13.77 0.04
CA ALA A 29 1.50 13.49 0.42
C ALA A 29 1.06 14.34 1.62
N LEU A 30 1.93 14.47 2.64
CA LEU A 30 1.67 15.34 3.79
C LEU A 30 1.49 16.80 3.34
N GLY A 31 2.37 17.30 2.46
CA GLY A 31 2.26 18.66 1.93
C GLY A 31 1.01 18.89 1.07
N LEU A 32 0.58 17.88 0.31
CA LEU A 32 -0.67 17.93 -0.46
C LEU A 32 -1.88 17.93 0.47
N GLY A 33 -1.92 17.02 1.46
CA GLY A 33 -2.99 16.97 2.47
C GLY A 33 -3.12 18.29 3.23
N TRP A 34 -1.99 18.89 3.63
CA TRP A 34 -1.99 20.23 4.22
C TRP A 34 -2.58 21.29 3.29
N GLY A 35 -2.20 21.27 2.01
CA GLY A 35 -2.60 22.26 1.04
C GLY A 35 -4.08 22.20 0.65
N ILE A 36 -4.72 21.04 0.78
CA ILE A 36 -6.15 20.86 0.51
C ILE A 36 -7.02 20.99 1.76
N SER A 37 -6.45 20.80 2.96
CA SER A 37 -7.19 20.87 4.22
C SER A 37 -7.83 22.25 4.42
N GLY A 38 -9.11 22.25 4.81
CA GLY A 38 -9.88 23.48 5.05
C GLY A 38 -10.29 24.21 3.76
N THR A 39 -10.16 23.57 2.60
CA THR A 39 -10.60 24.10 1.31
C THR A 39 -11.85 23.37 0.83
N ASP A 40 -12.65 24.01 -0.02
CA ASP A 40 -13.83 23.40 -0.64
C ASP A 40 -13.50 22.11 -1.42
N PHE A 41 -12.25 21.91 -1.82
CA PHE A 41 -11.82 20.69 -2.49
C PHE A 41 -11.89 19.46 -1.56
N SER A 42 -11.57 19.64 -0.28
CA SER A 42 -11.71 18.62 0.76
C SER A 42 -13.09 18.62 1.40
N ASP A 43 -13.63 19.80 1.70
CA ASP A 43 -14.74 19.92 2.66
C ASP A 43 -16.11 20.02 2.00
N ALA A 44 -16.18 20.56 0.78
CA ALA A 44 -17.46 20.73 0.10
C ALA A 44 -17.91 19.40 -0.53
N SER A 45 -18.97 18.82 0.04
CA SER A 45 -19.61 17.65 -0.55
C SER A 45 -20.51 18.04 -1.72
N PHE A 46 -20.61 17.14 -2.69
CA PHE A 46 -21.57 17.24 -3.79
C PHE A 46 -22.10 15.86 -4.16
N GLY A 47 -23.27 15.83 -4.80
CA GLY A 47 -23.86 14.60 -5.30
C GLY A 47 -23.10 14.05 -6.51
N TRP A 48 -22.57 12.84 -6.38
CA TRP A 48 -21.95 12.08 -7.45
C TRP A 48 -22.60 10.70 -7.56
N TRP A 49 -23.36 10.49 -8.64
CA TRP A 49 -23.94 9.18 -8.97
C TRP A 49 -24.79 8.55 -7.85
N GLY A 50 -25.48 9.38 -7.05
CA GLY A 50 -26.33 8.94 -5.93
C GLY A 50 -25.67 8.99 -4.55
N TRP A 51 -24.39 9.38 -4.48
CA TRP A 51 -23.60 9.43 -3.25
C TRP A 51 -23.10 10.85 -2.98
N GLU A 52 -22.92 11.22 -1.71
CA GLU A 52 -22.21 12.44 -1.36
C GLU A 52 -20.71 12.17 -1.31
N VAL A 53 -19.93 12.94 -2.09
CA VAL A 53 -18.48 12.82 -2.15
C VAL A 53 -17.84 14.21 -2.16
N THR A 54 -16.55 14.27 -1.85
CA THR A 54 -15.72 15.47 -2.00
C THR A 54 -14.76 15.29 -3.17
N TRP A 55 -14.17 16.37 -3.70
CA TRP A 55 -13.21 16.24 -4.81
C TRP A 55 -11.95 15.49 -4.37
N ALA A 56 -11.47 15.76 -3.16
CA ALA A 56 -10.36 15.02 -2.55
C ALA A 56 -10.68 13.53 -2.45
N GLY A 57 -11.85 13.18 -1.92
CA GLY A 57 -12.34 11.81 -1.77
C GLY A 57 -12.47 11.08 -3.12
N LEU A 58 -13.07 11.72 -4.11
CA LEU A 58 -13.22 11.16 -5.46
C LEU A 58 -11.86 10.89 -6.11
N LEU A 59 -10.94 11.85 -6.05
CA LEU A 59 -9.63 11.72 -6.69
C LEU A 59 -8.75 10.67 -6.01
N ILE A 60 -8.75 10.61 -4.66
CA ILE A 60 -8.02 9.56 -3.97
C ILE A 60 -8.67 8.20 -4.20
N GLY A 61 -9.99 8.10 -4.23
CA GLY A 61 -10.70 6.86 -4.55
C GLY A 61 -10.32 6.32 -5.94
N ILE A 62 -10.29 7.19 -6.96
CA ILE A 62 -9.78 6.83 -8.30
C ILE A 62 -8.34 6.33 -8.22
N PHE A 63 -7.48 7.06 -7.52
CA PHE A 63 -6.06 6.72 -7.44
C PHE A 63 -5.79 5.43 -6.65
N ILE A 64 -6.60 5.15 -5.62
CA ILE A 64 -6.61 3.91 -4.85
C ILE A 64 -6.93 2.74 -5.79
N HIS A 65 -8.11 2.75 -6.42
CA HIS A 65 -8.48 1.64 -7.29
C HIS A 65 -7.57 1.48 -8.51
N ALA A 66 -7.01 2.58 -9.01
CA ALA A 66 -6.01 2.54 -10.07
C ALA A 66 -4.73 1.80 -9.64
N HIS A 67 -4.19 2.03 -8.44
CA HIS A 67 -2.99 1.29 -8.03
C HIS A 67 -3.30 -0.18 -7.70
N LEU A 68 -4.48 -0.49 -7.16
CA LEU A 68 -4.87 -1.86 -6.84
C LEU A 68 -4.83 -2.74 -8.10
N VAL A 69 -5.45 -2.29 -9.20
CA VAL A 69 -5.53 -3.05 -10.45
C VAL A 69 -4.18 -3.20 -11.17
N LEU A 70 -3.18 -2.35 -10.89
CA LEU A 70 -1.84 -2.48 -11.49
C LEU A 70 -1.16 -3.82 -11.21
N VAL A 71 -1.59 -4.54 -10.16
CA VAL A 71 -1.10 -5.89 -9.86
C VAL A 71 -1.34 -6.87 -11.02
N PHE A 72 -2.36 -6.64 -11.86
CA PHE A 72 -2.62 -7.44 -13.05
C PHE A 72 -1.48 -7.36 -14.06
N LEU A 73 -0.75 -6.25 -14.13
CA LEU A 73 0.42 -6.13 -15.00
C LEU A 73 1.57 -7.02 -14.53
N ARG A 74 1.70 -7.21 -13.22
CA ARG A 74 2.75 -8.05 -12.61
C ARG A 74 2.41 -9.54 -12.58
N SER A 75 1.12 -9.86 -12.51
CA SER A 75 0.62 -11.24 -12.44
C SER A 75 0.22 -11.79 -13.81
N HIS A 76 -0.73 -11.13 -14.50
CA HIS A 76 -1.37 -11.62 -15.72
C HIS A 76 -0.67 -11.16 -17.00
N ALA A 77 -0.25 -9.89 -17.07
CA ALA A 77 0.45 -9.38 -18.25
C ALA A 77 1.90 -9.91 -18.35
N ASN A 78 2.48 -10.31 -17.21
CA ASN A 78 3.77 -10.99 -17.18
C ASN A 78 3.60 -12.49 -17.54
N ARG A 79 3.78 -12.81 -18.83
CA ARG A 79 3.58 -14.17 -19.36
C ARG A 79 4.41 -15.25 -18.66
N GLU A 80 5.59 -14.91 -18.18
CA GLU A 80 6.48 -15.85 -17.48
C GLU A 80 5.86 -16.27 -16.15
N ILE A 81 5.46 -15.29 -15.34
CA ILE A 81 4.84 -15.51 -14.04
C ILE A 81 3.44 -16.12 -14.19
N PHE A 82 2.64 -15.62 -15.14
CA PHE A 82 1.29 -16.14 -15.39
C PHE A 82 1.30 -17.62 -15.76
N ARG A 83 2.22 -18.04 -16.65
CA ARG A 83 2.29 -19.45 -17.07
C ARG A 83 2.65 -20.39 -15.92
N LEU A 84 3.50 -19.95 -15.00
CA LEU A 84 3.93 -20.75 -13.84
C LEU A 84 2.83 -20.90 -12.79
N HIS A 85 1.94 -19.90 -12.67
CA HIS A 85 0.96 -19.83 -11.57
C HIS A 85 -0.49 -19.65 -12.04
N LYS A 86 -0.78 -19.99 -13.30
CA LYS A 86 -2.09 -19.80 -13.96
C LYS A 86 -3.28 -20.27 -13.12
N ALA A 87 -3.21 -21.49 -12.58
CA ALA A 87 -4.29 -22.05 -11.78
C ALA A 87 -4.59 -21.18 -10.54
N ARG A 88 -3.54 -20.69 -9.87
CA ARG A 88 -3.67 -19.83 -8.70
C ARG A 88 -4.27 -18.47 -9.05
N PHE A 89 -3.85 -17.88 -10.17
CA PHE A 89 -4.32 -16.56 -10.62
C PHE A 89 -5.73 -16.56 -11.22
N LEU A 90 -6.26 -17.72 -11.61
CA LEU A 90 -7.62 -17.81 -12.16
C LEU A 90 -8.61 -18.39 -11.16
N LEU A 91 -8.24 -19.47 -10.47
CA LEU A 91 -9.18 -20.18 -9.59
C LEU A 91 -9.42 -19.46 -8.27
N ILE A 92 -8.38 -18.87 -7.65
CA ILE A 92 -8.53 -18.23 -6.32
C ILE A 92 -9.44 -16.99 -6.40
N PRO A 93 -9.25 -16.03 -7.32
CA PRO A 93 -10.18 -14.91 -7.46
C PRO A 93 -11.60 -15.35 -7.78
N ALA A 94 -11.76 -16.36 -8.64
CA ALA A 94 -13.08 -16.87 -9.03
C ALA A 94 -13.80 -17.51 -7.83
N LEU A 95 -13.11 -18.36 -7.06
CA LEU A 95 -13.68 -18.98 -5.86
C LEU A 95 -13.99 -17.93 -4.78
N LEU A 96 -13.13 -16.93 -4.61
CA LEU A 96 -13.37 -15.83 -3.67
C LEU A 96 -14.59 -15.01 -4.08
N TYR A 97 -14.70 -14.64 -5.36
CA TYR A 97 -15.86 -13.94 -5.90
C TYR A 97 -17.15 -14.76 -5.71
N LEU A 98 -17.13 -16.05 -6.10
CA LEU A 98 -18.27 -16.95 -5.92
C LEU A 98 -18.65 -17.10 -4.44
N GLY A 99 -17.68 -17.14 -3.54
CA GLY A 99 -17.92 -17.16 -2.09
C GLY A 99 -18.62 -15.90 -1.61
N MET A 100 -18.15 -14.71 -2.01
CA MET A 100 -18.73 -13.43 -1.60
C MET A 100 -20.15 -13.23 -2.15
N ILE A 101 -20.41 -13.57 -3.42
CA ILE A 101 -21.78 -13.43 -3.97
C ILE A 101 -22.77 -14.48 -3.43
N SER A 102 -22.27 -15.57 -2.84
CA SER A 102 -23.12 -16.65 -2.30
C SER A 102 -23.34 -16.52 -0.79
N SER A 103 -22.58 -15.67 -0.10
CA SER A 103 -22.65 -15.53 1.35
C SER A 103 -22.21 -14.15 1.82
N ASP A 104 -23.15 -13.42 2.42
CA ASP A 104 -22.89 -12.11 3.03
C ASP A 104 -21.86 -12.19 4.16
N HIS A 105 -21.80 -13.34 4.86
CA HIS A 105 -20.77 -13.59 5.86
C HIS A 105 -19.36 -13.56 5.25
N VAL A 106 -19.20 -14.14 4.05
CA VAL A 106 -17.92 -14.15 3.34
C VAL A 106 -17.60 -12.76 2.81
N LEU A 107 -18.59 -12.03 2.29
CA LEU A 107 -18.46 -10.67 1.77
C LEU A 107 -18.00 -9.70 2.87
N ILE A 108 -18.70 -9.66 4.00
CA ILE A 108 -18.37 -8.79 5.14
C ILE A 108 -17.02 -9.18 5.75
N THR A 109 -16.76 -10.48 5.93
CA THR A 109 -15.44 -10.94 6.38
C THR A 109 -14.33 -10.49 5.43
N ALA A 110 -14.57 -10.53 4.12
CA ALA A 110 -13.62 -10.07 3.11
C ALA A 110 -13.42 -8.55 3.15
N SER A 111 -14.47 -7.76 3.43
CA SER A 111 -14.41 -6.32 3.65
C SER A 111 -13.48 -5.98 4.83
N VAL A 112 -13.81 -6.53 6.01
CA VAL A 112 -13.04 -6.34 7.26
C VAL A 112 -11.59 -6.81 7.11
N VAL A 113 -11.38 -8.00 6.53
CA VAL A 113 -10.03 -8.50 6.24
C VAL A 113 -9.29 -7.56 5.27
N GLY A 114 -9.98 -6.99 4.29
CA GLY A 114 -9.45 -6.02 3.35
C GLY A 114 -8.83 -4.82 4.05
N THR A 115 -9.54 -4.22 5.00
CA THR A 115 -9.10 -3.04 5.76
C THR A 115 -7.82 -3.31 6.56
N PHE A 116 -7.75 -4.41 7.32
CA PHE A 116 -6.53 -4.72 8.07
C PHE A 116 -5.38 -5.20 7.18
N TRP A 117 -5.69 -5.89 6.08
CA TRP A 117 -4.67 -6.33 5.14
C TRP A 117 -4.08 -5.14 4.39
N ASP A 118 -4.85 -4.10 4.08
CA ASP A 118 -4.31 -2.88 3.48
C ASP A 118 -3.19 -2.25 4.33
N VAL A 119 -3.44 -2.09 5.63
CA VAL A 119 -2.45 -1.57 6.59
C VAL A 119 -1.20 -2.46 6.64
N TYR A 120 -1.40 -3.78 6.75
CA TYR A 120 -0.29 -4.74 6.76
C TYR A 120 0.50 -4.70 5.44
N HIS A 121 -0.19 -4.65 4.31
CA HIS A 121 0.37 -4.62 2.96
C HIS A 121 1.22 -3.37 2.77
N SER A 122 0.70 -2.21 3.17
CA SER A 122 1.41 -0.93 3.16
C SER A 122 2.70 -0.98 3.96
N GLY A 123 2.66 -1.53 5.19
CA GLY A 123 3.87 -1.77 5.99
C GLY A 123 4.86 -2.72 5.30
N MET A 124 4.36 -3.78 4.65
CA MET A 124 5.20 -4.74 3.92
C MET A 124 5.87 -4.15 2.69
N GLN A 125 5.23 -3.20 1.99
CA GLN A 125 5.81 -2.46 0.87
C GLN A 125 7.00 -1.61 1.33
N THR A 126 6.82 -0.78 2.37
CA THR A 126 7.88 0.08 2.92
C THR A 126 9.03 -0.75 3.47
N PHE A 127 8.72 -1.85 4.16
CA PHE A 127 9.70 -2.86 4.56
C PHE A 127 10.48 -3.40 3.35
N GLY A 128 9.79 -3.75 2.27
CA GLY A 128 10.38 -4.23 1.02
C GLY A 128 11.41 -3.25 0.46
N PHE A 129 11.06 -1.97 0.33
CA PHE A 129 11.97 -0.91 -0.11
C PHE A 129 13.20 -0.80 0.78
N GLY A 130 13.01 -0.73 2.11
CA GLY A 130 14.12 -0.66 3.06
C GLY A 130 15.10 -1.83 2.93
N ARG A 131 14.60 -3.05 2.70
CA ARG A 131 15.45 -4.23 2.47
C ARG A 131 16.22 -4.18 1.15
N ILE A 132 15.65 -3.60 0.09
CA ILE A 132 16.35 -3.44 -1.20
C ILE A 132 17.46 -2.40 -1.06
N TYR A 133 17.20 -1.30 -0.35
CA TYR A 133 18.20 -0.28 -0.04
C TYR A 133 19.37 -0.84 0.76
N ASP A 134 19.10 -1.64 1.81
CA ASP A 134 20.16 -2.33 2.57
C ASP A 134 20.96 -3.30 1.71
N ALA A 135 20.29 -4.10 0.87
CA ALA A 135 20.97 -5.04 -0.02
C ALA A 135 21.88 -4.30 -1.02
N LYS A 136 21.44 -3.13 -1.52
CA LYS A 136 22.25 -2.28 -2.41
C LYS A 136 23.38 -1.54 -1.71
N ALA A 137 23.31 -1.38 -0.40
CA ALA A 137 24.42 -0.93 0.43
C ALA A 137 25.46 -2.04 0.71
N GLY A 138 25.20 -3.27 0.24
CA GLY A 138 26.11 -4.41 0.39
C GLY A 138 25.90 -5.21 1.67
N ASN A 139 24.80 -4.98 2.40
CA ASN A 139 24.52 -5.68 3.65
C ASN A 139 23.93 -7.08 3.43
N ASP A 140 24.08 -7.96 4.43
CA ASP A 140 23.40 -9.26 4.48
C ASP A 140 21.86 -9.07 4.44
N PRO A 141 21.15 -9.68 3.47
CA PRO A 141 19.69 -9.65 3.39
C PRO A 141 18.94 -10.19 4.61
N LYS A 142 19.59 -10.94 5.51
CA LYS A 142 18.98 -11.47 6.74
C LYS A 142 19.23 -10.59 7.97
N ALA A 143 20.31 -9.82 8.00
CA ALA A 143 20.64 -8.95 9.12
C ALA A 143 19.54 -7.91 9.37
N GLY A 144 19.08 -7.79 10.63
CA GLY A 144 18.05 -6.84 11.03
C GLY A 144 16.64 -7.10 10.49
N ARG A 145 16.42 -8.14 9.68
CA ARG A 145 15.17 -8.35 8.93
C ARG A 145 13.91 -8.42 9.78
N ARG A 146 13.97 -9.10 10.94
CA ARG A 146 12.80 -9.24 11.84
C ARG A 146 12.45 -7.90 12.51
N LEU A 147 13.47 -7.13 12.88
CA LEU A 147 13.30 -5.82 13.48
C LEU A 147 12.76 -4.81 12.46
N ASP A 148 13.27 -4.85 11.22
CA ASP A 148 12.72 -4.03 10.13
C ASP A 148 11.26 -4.34 9.86
N TRP A 149 10.90 -5.62 9.85
CA TRP A 149 9.52 -6.04 9.66
C TRP A 149 8.63 -5.51 10.79
N ALA A 150 9.02 -5.76 12.05
CA ALA A 150 8.27 -5.30 13.22
C ALA A 150 8.15 -3.77 13.27
N LEU A 151 9.22 -3.05 12.91
CA LEU A 151 9.20 -1.59 12.82
C LEU A 151 8.17 -1.12 11.80
N ASN A 152 8.13 -1.70 10.60
CA ASN A 152 7.16 -1.25 9.60
C ASN A 152 5.71 -1.55 10.02
N GLN A 153 5.45 -2.66 10.73
CA GLN A 153 4.12 -2.89 11.29
C GLN A 153 3.78 -1.87 12.37
N LEU A 154 4.74 -1.54 13.25
CA LEU A 154 4.56 -0.49 14.25
C LEU A 154 4.33 0.89 13.62
N LEU A 155 5.04 1.24 12.55
CA LEU A 155 4.92 2.54 11.89
C LEU A 155 3.55 2.75 11.23
N TYR A 156 2.90 1.68 10.73
CA TYR A 156 1.58 1.77 10.11
C TYR A 156 0.44 1.52 11.09
N ALA A 157 0.44 0.37 11.77
CA ALA A 157 -0.65 -0.01 12.67
C ALA A 157 -0.59 0.74 14.01
N GLY A 158 0.61 1.12 14.49
CA GLY A 158 0.79 1.76 15.79
C GLY A 158 0.04 3.09 15.90
N PRO A 159 0.27 4.06 15.00
CA PRO A 159 -0.47 5.31 14.97
C PRO A 159 -1.98 5.16 14.82
N ILE A 160 -2.46 4.18 14.06
CA ILE A 160 -3.91 3.89 13.92
C ILE A 160 -4.47 3.46 15.28
N VAL A 161 -3.90 2.41 15.87
CA VAL A 161 -4.42 1.82 17.12
C VAL A 161 -4.27 2.77 18.32
N ALA A 162 -3.24 3.62 18.32
CA ALA A 162 -2.99 4.56 19.41
C ALA A 162 -3.69 5.92 19.22
N GLY A 163 -4.20 6.21 18.03
CA GLY A 163 -4.47 7.56 17.57
C GLY A 163 -5.93 7.87 17.28
N ALA A 164 -6.11 8.98 16.58
CA ALA A 164 -7.41 9.56 16.24
C ALA A 164 -8.22 8.68 15.28
N THR A 165 -7.57 7.99 14.34
CA THR A 165 -8.25 7.18 13.31
C THR A 165 -8.49 5.73 13.74
N MET A 166 -8.43 5.43 15.04
CA MET A 166 -8.66 4.08 15.54
C MET A 166 -10.06 3.61 15.16
N ILE A 167 -11.11 4.41 15.44
CA ILE A 167 -12.49 4.01 15.19
C ILE A 167 -12.76 3.85 13.69
N ASP A 168 -12.28 4.78 12.85
CA ASP A 168 -12.40 4.69 11.38
C ASP A 168 -11.86 3.38 10.78
N HIS A 169 -10.95 2.66 11.47
CA HIS A 169 -10.43 1.37 11.00
C HIS A 169 -11.13 0.15 11.60
N PHE A 170 -11.90 0.33 12.67
CA PHE A 170 -12.62 -0.74 13.33
C PHE A 170 -14.13 -0.68 13.03
N GLU A 171 -14.68 0.43 12.54
CA GLU A 171 -16.10 0.57 12.19
C GLU A 171 -16.59 -0.48 11.19
N ASP A 172 -15.74 -0.99 10.29
CA ASP A 172 -16.10 -2.09 9.38
C ASP A 172 -16.59 -3.35 10.12
N PHE A 173 -16.23 -3.54 11.39
CA PHE A 173 -16.76 -4.64 12.19
C PHE A 173 -18.26 -4.49 12.49
N GLU A 174 -18.83 -3.29 12.43
CA GLU A 174 -20.27 -3.04 12.59
C GLU A 174 -21.09 -3.72 11.49
N GLU A 175 -20.51 -3.91 10.29
CA GLU A 175 -21.16 -4.63 9.18
C GLU A 175 -21.63 -6.04 9.60
N PHE A 176 -20.95 -6.69 10.56
CA PHE A 176 -21.34 -8.00 11.07
C PHE A 176 -22.70 -8.04 11.79
N GLU A 177 -23.25 -6.88 12.20
CA GLU A 177 -24.61 -6.80 12.74
C GLU A 177 -25.64 -7.26 11.69
N SER A 178 -25.42 -6.91 10.42
CA SER A 178 -26.32 -7.27 9.32
C SER A 178 -26.45 -8.79 9.10
N VAL A 179 -25.45 -9.56 9.52
CA VAL A 179 -25.43 -11.03 9.47
C VAL A 179 -25.61 -11.69 10.85
N GLY A 180 -25.92 -10.90 11.89
CA GLY A 180 -26.24 -11.38 13.23
C GLY A 180 -25.04 -11.89 14.04
N VAL A 181 -23.81 -11.54 13.66
CA VAL A 181 -22.59 -11.97 14.37
C VAL A 181 -22.18 -10.92 15.41
N LEU A 182 -22.94 -10.90 16.51
CA LEU A 182 -22.83 -9.88 17.57
C LEU A 182 -21.42 -9.77 18.20
N PHE A 183 -20.69 -10.88 18.28
CA PHE A 183 -19.35 -10.89 18.87
C PHE A 183 -18.39 -9.91 18.17
N PHE A 184 -18.50 -9.80 16.84
CA PHE A 184 -17.62 -8.92 16.05
C PHE A 184 -18.12 -7.49 16.02
N SER A 185 -19.44 -7.27 15.97
CA SER A 185 -20.00 -5.91 15.97
C SER A 185 -19.79 -5.15 17.28
N GLU A 186 -19.44 -5.83 18.37
CA GLU A 186 -19.07 -5.19 19.66
C GLU A 186 -17.60 -4.69 19.70
N VAL A 187 -16.76 -5.08 18.74
CA VAL A 187 -15.33 -4.71 18.71
C VAL A 187 -15.12 -3.19 18.69
N PRO A 188 -15.82 -2.38 17.88
CA PRO A 188 -15.64 -0.92 17.85
C PRO A 188 -15.91 -0.28 19.20
N ALA A 189 -17.02 -0.62 19.85
CA ALA A 189 -17.38 -0.12 21.17
C ALA A 189 -16.36 -0.52 22.24
N TRP A 190 -15.82 -1.75 22.16
CA TRP A 190 -14.75 -2.18 23.05
C TRP A 190 -13.45 -1.41 22.83
N MET A 191 -13.07 -1.18 21.56
CA MET A 191 -11.89 -0.38 21.23
C MET A 191 -12.03 1.04 21.74
N GLU A 192 -13.17 1.70 21.49
CA GLU A 192 -13.49 3.04 21.98
C GLU A 192 -13.38 3.13 23.51
N GLY A 193 -14.05 2.21 24.22
CA GLY A 193 -14.02 2.16 25.69
C GLY A 193 -12.64 1.89 26.28
N ASN A 194 -11.70 1.33 25.51
CA ASN A 194 -10.34 0.99 25.96
C ASN A 194 -9.24 1.80 25.27
N GLN A 195 -9.58 2.85 24.50
CA GLN A 195 -8.64 3.59 23.66
C GLN A 195 -7.42 4.06 24.44
N ALA A 196 -7.62 4.62 25.64
CA ALA A 196 -6.52 5.10 26.49
C ALA A 196 -5.50 4.00 26.83
N TYR A 197 -5.95 2.78 27.11
CA TYR A 197 -5.04 1.66 27.41
C TYR A 197 -4.22 1.28 26.19
N PHE A 198 -4.85 1.23 25.01
CA PHE A 198 -4.15 0.97 23.75
C PHE A 198 -3.14 2.05 23.43
N THR A 199 -3.53 3.33 23.53
CA THR A 199 -2.63 4.47 23.31
C THR A 199 -1.40 4.38 24.21
N TRP A 200 -1.58 4.20 25.52
CA TRP A 200 -0.44 4.12 26.45
C TRP A 200 0.41 2.87 26.25
N ALA A 201 -0.20 1.72 25.95
CA ALA A 201 0.53 0.50 25.64
C ALA A 201 1.37 0.64 24.37
N LEU A 202 0.84 1.26 23.32
CA LEU A 202 1.54 1.50 22.06
C LEU A 202 2.63 2.57 22.19
N ILE A 203 2.39 3.64 22.95
CA ILE A 203 3.41 4.66 23.23
C ILE A 203 4.56 4.03 24.03
N GLY A 204 4.26 3.35 25.14
CA GLY A 204 5.27 2.75 26.01
C GLY A 204 6.02 1.60 25.32
N GLY A 205 5.28 0.65 24.76
CA GLY A 205 5.83 -0.50 24.06
C GLY A 205 6.55 -0.12 22.76
N GLY A 206 5.99 0.81 21.99
CA GLY A 206 6.58 1.35 20.77
C GLY A 206 7.87 2.12 21.04
N ALA A 207 7.89 3.01 22.04
CA ALA A 207 9.10 3.72 22.45
C ALA A 207 10.19 2.74 22.93
N GLY A 208 9.83 1.75 23.75
CA GLY A 208 10.75 0.71 24.18
C GLY A 208 11.31 -0.10 23.00
N PHE A 209 10.46 -0.47 22.06
CA PHE A 209 10.87 -1.15 20.83
C PHE A 209 11.82 -0.30 19.98
N LEU A 210 11.56 1.01 19.82
CA LEU A 210 12.43 1.92 19.07
C LEU A 210 13.82 2.03 19.70
N ILE A 211 13.92 2.08 21.03
CA ILE A 211 15.21 2.05 21.74
C ILE A 211 15.97 0.77 21.41
N VAL A 212 15.31 -0.39 21.47
CA VAL A 212 15.91 -1.69 21.11
C VAL A 212 16.33 -1.73 19.64
N TYR A 213 15.48 -1.22 18.74
CA TYR A 213 15.74 -1.17 17.30
C TYR A 213 16.99 -0.35 17.00
N VAL A 214 17.07 0.89 17.52
CA VAL A 214 18.21 1.78 17.32
C VAL A 214 19.47 1.17 17.94
N HIS A 215 19.38 0.65 19.17
CA HIS A 215 20.51 0.00 19.82
C HIS A 215 21.06 -1.17 18.99
N HIS A 216 20.18 -2.03 18.47
CA HIS A 216 20.58 -3.14 17.62
C HIS A 216 21.24 -2.67 16.31
N TYR A 217 20.71 -1.63 15.67
CA TYR A 217 21.30 -1.08 14.45
C TYR A 217 22.64 -0.40 14.68
N VAL A 218 22.84 0.25 15.85
CA VAL A 218 24.16 0.76 16.26
C VAL A 218 25.15 -0.39 16.43
N GLN A 219 24.74 -1.51 17.04
CA GLN A 219 25.59 -2.70 17.14
C GLN A 219 25.93 -3.28 15.76
N LEU A 220 24.96 -3.35 14.84
CA LEU A 220 25.19 -3.81 13.47
C LEU A 220 26.19 -2.88 12.75
N ALA A 221 26.02 -1.56 12.87
CA ALA A 221 26.93 -0.59 12.27
C ALA A 221 28.36 -0.74 12.80
N ARG A 222 28.53 -0.96 14.12
CA ARG A 222 29.83 -1.25 14.73
C ARG A 222 30.46 -2.56 14.23
N LYS A 223 29.65 -3.51 13.73
CA LYS A 223 30.08 -4.77 13.13
C LYS A 223 30.31 -4.67 11.61
N GLY A 224 30.30 -3.45 11.05
CA GLY A 224 30.56 -3.22 9.62
C GLY A 224 29.31 -3.20 8.74
N HIS A 225 28.11 -3.19 9.31
CA HIS A 225 26.88 -2.97 8.54
C HIS A 225 26.84 -1.52 8.01
N ALA A 226 26.65 -1.35 6.71
CA ALA A 226 26.54 -0.04 6.08
C ALA A 226 25.13 0.54 6.32
N VAL A 227 25.04 1.68 7.01
CA VAL A 227 23.73 2.34 7.22
C VAL A 227 23.24 2.94 5.91
N SER A 228 22.16 2.41 5.35
CA SER A 228 21.52 2.99 4.16
C SER A 228 20.76 4.25 4.52
N TRP A 229 21.23 5.40 4.01
CA TRP A 229 20.53 6.68 4.19
C TRP A 229 19.12 6.67 3.59
N GLN A 230 18.93 6.02 2.44
CA GLN A 230 17.62 5.90 1.77
C GLN A 230 16.60 5.19 2.67
N LYS A 231 17.02 4.09 3.31
CA LYS A 231 16.18 3.38 4.28
C LYS A 231 15.85 4.24 5.50
N VAL A 232 16.85 4.90 6.08
CA VAL A 232 16.67 5.78 7.25
C VAL A 232 15.70 6.90 6.92
N PHE A 233 15.88 7.55 5.77
CA PHE A 233 14.99 8.60 5.31
C PHE A 233 13.57 8.08 5.13
N LEU A 234 13.38 6.98 4.40
CA LEU A 234 12.08 6.39 4.12
C LEU A 234 11.34 6.00 5.40
N TYR A 235 12.00 5.32 6.34
CA TYR A 235 11.35 4.88 7.58
C TYR A 235 11.02 6.07 8.49
N THR A 236 11.93 7.04 8.59
CA THR A 236 11.70 8.25 9.40
C THR A 236 10.57 9.09 8.82
N SER A 237 10.56 9.34 7.50
CA SER A 237 9.52 10.14 6.86
C SER A 237 8.17 9.43 6.91
N THR A 238 8.12 8.14 6.61
CA THR A 238 6.89 7.34 6.71
C THR A 238 6.36 7.30 8.14
N GLY A 239 7.24 7.09 9.13
CA GLY A 239 6.84 7.06 10.54
C GLY A 239 6.32 8.41 11.04
N ALA A 240 6.99 9.51 10.68
CA ALA A 240 6.54 10.85 11.04
C ALA A 240 5.20 11.21 10.38
N VAL A 241 5.05 10.91 9.08
CA VAL A 241 3.81 11.15 8.34
C VAL A 241 2.68 10.28 8.88
N SER A 242 2.92 8.99 9.15
CA SER A 242 1.93 8.09 9.73
C SER A 242 1.49 8.53 11.13
N LEU A 243 2.43 8.93 11.98
CA LEU A 243 2.09 9.48 13.30
C LEU A 243 1.25 10.76 13.19
N TYR A 244 1.59 11.64 12.25
CA TYR A 244 0.83 12.87 12.05
C TYR A 244 -0.56 12.62 11.48
N ALA A 245 -0.64 11.85 10.39
CA ALA A 245 -1.87 11.54 9.68
C ALA A 245 -2.78 10.62 10.50
N TRP A 246 -2.37 9.39 10.80
CA TRP A 246 -3.19 8.44 11.55
C TRP A 246 -3.27 8.77 13.05
N GLY A 247 -2.15 9.17 13.64
CA GLY A 247 -2.07 9.41 15.08
C GLY A 247 -2.89 10.62 15.52
N PHE A 248 -2.75 11.76 14.84
CA PHE A 248 -3.41 13.00 15.23
C PHE A 248 -4.55 13.43 14.30
N ASN A 249 -4.55 13.00 13.05
CA ASN A 249 -5.51 13.37 12.00
C ASN A 249 -5.86 14.86 11.99
N SER A 250 -4.87 15.73 12.19
CA SER A 250 -5.11 17.16 12.47
C SER A 250 -5.79 17.92 11.32
N TRP A 251 -5.84 17.32 10.13
CA TRP A 251 -6.41 17.91 8.92
C TRP A 251 -7.64 17.17 8.39
N GLY A 252 -8.03 16.04 8.99
CA GLY A 252 -9.06 15.15 8.45
C GLY A 252 -8.62 14.34 7.22
N GLU A 253 -7.40 14.57 6.71
CA GLU A 253 -6.91 14.01 5.44
C GLU A 253 -6.06 12.73 5.59
N ALA A 254 -6.18 12.02 6.71
CA ALA A 254 -5.30 10.88 6.98
C ALA A 254 -5.38 9.79 5.89
N PHE A 255 -6.60 9.41 5.49
CA PHE A 255 -6.83 8.46 4.41
C PHE A 255 -6.24 8.94 3.08
N PHE A 256 -6.42 10.22 2.73
CA PHE A 256 -5.84 10.81 1.52
C PHE A 256 -4.31 10.69 1.53
N ILE A 257 -3.67 11.18 2.59
CA ILE A 257 -2.21 11.26 2.70
C ILE A 257 -1.59 9.87 2.61
N MET A 258 -2.09 8.94 3.43
CA MET A 258 -1.47 7.62 3.59
C MET A 258 -1.65 6.74 2.35
N ASN A 259 -2.84 6.78 1.73
CA ASN A 259 -3.09 6.05 0.50
C ASN A 259 -2.36 6.67 -0.70
N PHE A 260 -2.25 8.00 -0.77
CA PHE A 260 -1.63 8.66 -1.92
C PHE A 260 -0.18 8.24 -2.10
N PHE A 261 0.64 8.32 -1.05
CA PHE A 261 2.04 7.95 -1.21
C PHE A 261 2.22 6.45 -1.40
N HIS A 262 1.40 5.61 -0.76
CA HIS A 262 1.43 4.16 -0.93
C HIS A 262 1.16 3.79 -2.41
N ALA A 263 0.08 4.34 -2.96
CA ALA A 263 -0.30 4.16 -4.36
C ALA A 263 0.79 4.68 -5.31
N LEU A 264 1.31 5.89 -5.08
CA LEU A 264 2.35 6.49 -5.92
C LEU A 264 3.63 5.65 -5.95
N GLN A 265 4.04 5.12 -4.79
CA GLN A 265 5.14 4.17 -4.68
C GLN A 265 4.87 2.90 -5.48
N TYR A 266 3.64 2.39 -5.42
CA TYR A 266 3.26 1.19 -6.17
C TYR A 266 3.28 1.41 -7.69
N PHE A 267 2.78 2.56 -8.17
CA PHE A 267 2.94 2.98 -9.57
C PHE A 267 4.42 2.99 -9.98
N GLY A 268 5.27 3.58 -9.13
CA GLY A 268 6.71 3.65 -9.35
C GLY A 268 7.36 2.27 -9.51
N ILE A 269 7.07 1.32 -8.60
CA ILE A 269 7.70 0.00 -8.61
C ILE A 269 7.19 -0.85 -9.79
N VAL A 270 5.90 -0.81 -10.10
CA VAL A 270 5.33 -1.55 -11.25
C VAL A 270 5.93 -1.04 -12.55
N TRP A 271 6.00 0.28 -12.74
CA TRP A 271 6.65 0.86 -13.92
C TRP A 271 8.12 0.47 -14.01
N ALA A 272 8.86 0.57 -12.92
CA ALA A 272 10.28 0.25 -12.87
C ALA A 272 10.55 -1.20 -13.28
N MET A 273 9.72 -2.13 -12.81
CA MET A 273 9.89 -3.58 -13.00
C MET A 273 9.31 -4.09 -14.32
N GLU A 274 8.12 -3.64 -14.71
CA GLU A 274 7.35 -4.25 -15.80
C GLU A 274 7.37 -3.49 -17.12
N LYS A 275 7.93 -2.26 -17.18
CA LYS A 275 7.97 -1.49 -18.46
C LYS A 275 8.56 -2.26 -19.64
N LYS A 276 9.59 -3.08 -19.40
CA LYS A 276 10.21 -3.92 -20.45
C LYS A 276 9.30 -5.08 -20.85
N THR A 277 8.60 -5.68 -19.89
CA THR A 277 7.61 -6.73 -20.14
C THR A 277 6.46 -6.19 -20.98
N MET A 278 5.95 -5.00 -20.64
CA MET A 278 4.87 -4.33 -21.39
C MET A 278 5.30 -3.96 -22.81
N LEU A 279 6.49 -3.37 -22.97
CA LEU A 279 7.06 -3.05 -24.30
C LEU A 279 7.17 -4.29 -25.19
N ARG A 280 7.67 -5.41 -24.65
CA ARG A 280 7.75 -6.68 -25.38
C ARG A 280 6.37 -7.26 -25.68
N GLY A 281 5.46 -7.23 -24.72
CA GLY A 281 4.10 -7.75 -24.85
C GLY A 281 3.30 -7.06 -25.96
N LEU A 282 3.47 -5.73 -26.08
CA LEU A 282 2.83 -4.92 -27.12
C LEU A 282 3.63 -4.84 -28.43
N ARG A 283 4.78 -5.53 -28.53
CA ARG A 283 5.69 -5.49 -29.68
C ARG A 283 6.17 -4.07 -30.05
N LEU A 284 6.35 -3.24 -29.02
CA LEU A 284 6.80 -1.84 -29.14
C LEU A 284 8.28 -1.67 -28.77
N GLU A 285 9.01 -2.74 -28.49
CA GLU A 285 10.44 -2.68 -28.23
C GLU A 285 11.20 -2.18 -29.47
N GLY A 286 12.03 -1.14 -29.30
CA GLY A 286 12.77 -0.51 -30.40
C GLY A 286 11.95 0.45 -31.28
N THR A 287 10.63 0.54 -31.11
CA THR A 287 9.80 1.51 -31.86
C THR A 287 9.97 2.94 -31.33
N ARG A 288 10.11 3.91 -32.24
CA ARG A 288 10.16 5.34 -31.88
C ARG A 288 8.81 5.73 -31.26
N GLY A 289 8.84 6.16 -29.99
CA GLY A 289 7.62 6.53 -29.25
C GLY A 289 6.94 5.37 -28.50
N GLY A 290 7.37 4.12 -28.69
CA GLY A 290 6.78 2.96 -28.02
C GLY A 290 6.75 3.08 -26.49
N LYS A 291 7.82 3.62 -25.90
CA LYS A 291 7.88 3.89 -24.45
C LYS A 291 6.80 4.86 -23.97
N TRP A 292 6.51 5.91 -24.74
CA TRP A 292 5.51 6.92 -24.37
C TRP A 292 4.10 6.38 -24.51
N LEU A 293 3.83 5.58 -25.54
CA LEU A 293 2.56 4.87 -25.67
C LEU A 293 2.34 3.89 -24.52
N VAL A 294 3.35 3.09 -24.17
CA VAL A 294 3.26 2.17 -23.01
C VAL A 294 3.06 2.94 -21.71
N LEU A 295 3.71 4.09 -21.52
CA LEU A 295 3.49 4.94 -20.35
C LEU A 295 2.06 5.49 -20.31
N ALA A 296 1.54 5.98 -21.44
CA ALA A 296 0.18 6.48 -21.54
C ALA A 296 -0.84 5.38 -21.20
N LEU A 297 -0.67 4.17 -21.74
CA LEU A 297 -1.54 3.02 -21.41
C LEU A 297 -1.40 2.59 -19.94
N PHE A 298 -0.18 2.60 -19.41
CA PHE A 298 0.11 2.27 -18.01
C PHE A 298 -0.58 3.23 -17.02
N ILE A 299 -0.77 4.49 -17.39
CA ILE A 299 -1.45 5.49 -16.55
C ILE A 299 -2.96 5.49 -16.83
N ALA A 300 -3.36 5.53 -18.09
CA ALA A 300 -4.76 5.72 -18.48
C ALA A 300 -5.64 4.52 -18.14
N LEU A 301 -5.19 3.28 -18.36
CA LEU A 301 -6.03 2.10 -18.11
C LEU A 301 -6.38 1.92 -16.62
N PRO A 302 -5.42 2.03 -15.68
CA PRO A 302 -5.76 1.94 -14.26
C PRO A 302 -6.59 3.12 -13.76
N LEU A 303 -6.32 4.35 -14.23
CA LEU A 303 -7.17 5.50 -13.89
C LEU A 303 -8.59 5.33 -14.41
N LEU A 304 -8.77 4.80 -15.63
CA LEU A 304 -10.09 4.50 -16.18
C LEU A 304 -10.83 3.46 -15.31
N TYR A 305 -10.12 2.43 -14.85
CA TYR A 305 -10.68 1.48 -13.88
C TYR A 305 -11.06 2.15 -12.56
N GLY A 306 -10.19 3.00 -12.01
CA GLY A 306 -10.48 3.72 -10.77
C GLY A 306 -11.70 4.64 -10.90
N THR A 307 -11.80 5.38 -12.00
CA THR A 307 -12.98 6.18 -12.34
C THR A 307 -14.23 5.32 -12.50
N TRP A 308 -14.13 4.18 -13.17
CA TRP A 308 -15.24 3.24 -13.29
C TRP A 308 -15.72 2.79 -11.91
N VAL A 309 -14.82 2.47 -10.96
CA VAL A 309 -15.20 2.09 -9.59
C VAL A 309 -15.97 3.19 -8.88
N GLN A 310 -15.60 4.46 -9.06
CA GLN A 310 -16.33 5.59 -8.46
C GLN A 310 -17.71 5.84 -9.08
N TYR A 311 -18.04 5.20 -10.20
CA TYR A 311 -19.39 5.20 -10.79
C TYR A 311 -20.20 3.95 -10.41
N LEU A 312 -19.59 2.96 -9.74
CA LEU A 312 -20.29 1.74 -9.40
C LEU A 312 -21.26 1.97 -8.26
N ASP A 313 -22.44 1.37 -8.41
CA ASP A 313 -23.35 1.19 -7.31
C ASP A 313 -22.88 0.01 -6.45
N THR A 314 -22.27 0.32 -5.30
CA THR A 314 -21.81 -0.69 -4.33
C THR A 314 -22.97 -1.36 -3.60
N GLN A 315 -24.21 -0.86 -3.71
CA GLN A 315 -25.39 -1.57 -3.21
C GLN A 315 -25.67 -2.85 -3.99
N LEU A 316 -25.13 -2.95 -5.22
CA LEU A 316 -25.13 -4.20 -5.96
C LEU A 316 -24.03 -5.11 -5.42
N HIS A 317 -24.41 -6.12 -4.63
CA HIS A 317 -23.52 -7.14 -4.05
C HIS A 317 -22.45 -7.66 -5.00
N SER A 318 -22.80 -7.90 -6.27
CA SER A 318 -21.85 -8.38 -7.27
C SER A 318 -20.75 -7.37 -7.61
N LEU A 319 -21.07 -6.08 -7.68
CA LEU A 319 -20.11 -5.03 -7.99
C LEU A 319 -19.18 -4.76 -6.80
N TRP A 320 -19.72 -4.75 -5.58
CA TRP A 320 -18.92 -4.65 -4.37
C TRP A 320 -17.97 -5.85 -4.20
N ALA A 321 -18.48 -7.07 -4.43
CA ALA A 321 -17.64 -8.26 -4.43
C ALA A 321 -16.48 -8.17 -5.45
N ILE A 322 -16.70 -7.57 -6.63
CA ILE A 322 -15.64 -7.38 -7.64
C ILE A 322 -14.54 -6.44 -7.09
N THR A 323 -14.90 -5.31 -6.48
CA THR A 323 -13.90 -4.35 -5.98
C THR A 323 -13.11 -4.94 -4.81
N LEU A 324 -13.75 -5.70 -3.92
CA LEU A 324 -13.08 -6.45 -2.86
C LEU A 324 -12.15 -7.54 -3.39
N VAL A 325 -12.56 -8.29 -4.43
CA VAL A 325 -11.64 -9.25 -5.08
C VAL A 325 -10.41 -8.54 -5.59
N VAL A 326 -10.54 -7.41 -6.30
CA VAL A 326 -9.38 -6.70 -6.84
C VAL A 326 -8.45 -6.24 -5.71
N SER A 327 -8.99 -5.73 -4.62
CA SER A 327 -8.23 -5.30 -3.44
C SER A 327 -7.48 -6.46 -2.79
N LEU A 328 -8.18 -7.55 -2.46
CA LEU A 328 -7.57 -8.74 -1.85
C LEU A 328 -6.55 -9.41 -2.78
N MET A 329 -6.81 -9.42 -4.09
CA MET A 329 -5.86 -9.94 -5.07
C MET A 329 -4.63 -9.03 -5.22
N HIS A 330 -4.77 -7.72 -5.09
CA HIS A 330 -3.62 -6.82 -5.00
C HIS A 330 -2.70 -7.22 -3.85
N PHE A 331 -3.24 -7.32 -2.63
CA PHE A 331 -2.46 -7.67 -1.44
C PHE A 331 -1.79 -9.04 -1.56
N TRP A 332 -2.55 -10.04 -2.02
CA TRP A 332 -2.05 -11.41 -2.11
C TRP A 332 -1.05 -11.59 -3.27
N TYR A 333 -1.37 -11.12 -4.48
CA TYR A 333 -0.49 -11.28 -5.63
C TYR A 333 0.83 -10.56 -5.46
N ASP A 334 0.83 -9.36 -4.89
CA ASP A 334 2.08 -8.65 -4.70
C ASP A 334 3.01 -9.44 -3.76
N GLY A 335 2.51 -9.81 -2.58
CA GLY A 335 3.25 -10.65 -1.63
C GLY A 335 3.72 -11.97 -2.25
N PHE A 336 2.85 -12.61 -3.04
CA PHE A 336 3.17 -13.85 -3.75
C PHE A 336 4.29 -13.67 -4.79
N VAL A 337 4.18 -12.67 -5.68
CA VAL A 337 5.16 -12.38 -6.73
C VAL A 337 6.53 -12.06 -6.13
N TRP A 338 6.56 -11.30 -5.04
CA TRP A 338 7.80 -11.03 -4.31
C TRP A 338 8.42 -12.30 -3.72
N SER A 339 7.61 -13.23 -3.21
CA SER A 339 8.09 -14.48 -2.62
C SER A 339 8.70 -15.44 -3.64
N VAL A 340 8.13 -15.52 -4.86
CA VAL A 340 8.61 -16.45 -5.90
C VAL A 340 9.84 -15.93 -6.63
N ARG A 341 9.94 -14.61 -6.87
CA ARG A 341 11.15 -14.02 -7.48
C ARG A 341 12.39 -14.18 -6.60
N LYS A 342 12.24 -14.19 -5.27
CA LYS A 342 13.34 -14.50 -4.33
C LYS A 342 13.91 -15.91 -4.47
N ARG A 343 13.17 -16.86 -5.06
CA ARG A 343 13.61 -18.23 -5.26
C ARG A 343 14.23 -18.47 -6.65
N GLN A 344 14.11 -17.49 -7.55
CA GLN A 344 14.61 -17.55 -8.92
C GLN A 344 15.90 -16.75 -9.14
N VAL A 345 16.39 -16.06 -8.10
CA VAL A 345 17.62 -15.24 -8.10
C VAL A 345 18.66 -15.89 -7.21
#